data_AF-A0A2N2Z122-F1
#
_entry.id   AF-A0A2N2Z122-F1
#
_cell.length_a   1.000
_cell.length_b   1.000
_cell.length_c   1.000
_cell.angle_alpha   90.00
_cell.angle_beta   90.00
_cell.angle_gamma   90.00
#
_symmetry.space_group_name_H-M   'P 1'
#
loop_
_entity.id
_entity.type
_entity.pdbx_description
1 polymer ?
#
loop_
_entity_poly.entity_id
_entity_poly.type
_entity_poly.pdbx_seq_one_letter_code
_entity_poly.pdbx_strand_id
1 'polypeptide(L)'
;MPHLRFKAVEDSLRRSAVSVETPTQKISELFGVNVFGRDKMQHYLSSEAYESVINAIDEGRRIDRKVAAQVASGMKAWAMELNATHYT
;
A
#
# COMPACT_ATOMS: atom_id res chain seq x y z
N MET A 1 -18.76 -30.02 30.15
CA MET A 1 -18.80 -28.58 30.50
C MET A 1 -18.04 -27.78 29.45
N PRO A 2 -18.47 -26.57 29.07
CA PRO A 2 -17.86 -25.83 27.95
C PRO A 2 -16.57 -25.13 28.39
N HIS A 3 -15.49 -25.89 28.55
CA HIS A 3 -14.21 -25.45 29.14
C HIS A 3 -13.48 -24.38 28.30
N LEU A 4 -13.67 -24.39 26.98
CA LEU A 4 -13.03 -23.44 26.06
C LEU A 4 -13.49 -21.99 26.30
N ARG A 5 -14.77 -21.80 26.64
CA ARG A 5 -15.34 -20.46 26.89
C ARG A 5 -14.74 -19.82 28.13
N PHE A 6 -14.66 -20.57 29.23
CA PHE A 6 -14.13 -20.07 30.49
C PHE A 6 -12.63 -19.76 30.36
N LYS A 7 -11.87 -20.61 29.66
CA LYS A 7 -10.45 -20.37 29.36
C LYS A 7 -10.23 -19.10 28.53
N ALA A 8 -11.04 -18.87 27.50
CA ALA A 8 -10.95 -17.67 26.68
C ALA A 8 -11.19 -16.37 27.47
N VAL A 9 -12.12 -16.40 28.45
CA VAL A 9 -12.38 -15.25 29.33
C VAL A 9 -11.19 -14.99 30.25
N GLU A 10 -10.62 -16.03 30.85
CA GLU A 10 -9.42 -15.90 31.69
C GLU A 10 -8.21 -15.38 30.90
N ASP A 11 -7.99 -15.89 29.68
CA ASP A 11 -6.91 -15.46 28.80
C ASP A 11 -7.08 -14.00 28.35
N SER A 12 -8.31 -13.54 28.14
CA SER A 12 -8.60 -12.14 27.79
C SER A 12 -8.30 -11.17 28.94
N LEU A 13 -8.56 -11.57 30.18
CA LEU A 13 -8.29 -10.74 31.37
C LEU A 13 -6.79 -10.54 31.61
N ARG A 14 -5.95 -11.42 31.07
CA ARG A 14 -4.48 -11.35 31.18
C ARG A 14 -3.82 -10.47 30.11
N ARG A 15 -4.56 -10.00 29.10
CA ARG A 15 -4.00 -9.16 28.03
C ARG A 15 -3.92 -7.70 28.49
N SER A 16 -2.71 -7.14 28.48
CA SER A 16 -2.51 -5.69 28.61
C SER A 16 -2.71 -5.00 27.26
N ALA A 17 -3.17 -3.74 27.28
CA ALA A 17 -3.25 -2.93 26.09
C ALA A 17 -1.84 -2.68 25.53
N VAL A 18 -1.68 -2.84 24.21
CA VAL A 18 -0.43 -2.47 23.52
C VAL A 18 -0.33 -0.95 23.51
N SER A 19 0.76 -0.42 24.04
CA SER A 19 1.06 1.01 23.94
C SER A 19 1.39 1.36 22.48
N VAL A 20 0.61 2.26 21.89
CA VAL A 20 0.89 2.80 20.56
C VAL A 20 1.43 4.21 20.73
N GLU A 21 2.62 4.47 20.20
CA GLU A 21 3.17 5.82 20.16
C GLU A 21 2.41 6.63 19.10
N THR A 22 1.99 7.83 19.48
CA THR A 22 1.38 8.74 18.50
C THR A 22 2.51 9.38 17.70
N PRO A 23 2.49 9.31 16.37
CA PRO A 23 3.55 9.90 15.57
C PRO A 23 3.57 11.43 15.78
N THR A 24 4.77 11.97 16.01
CA THR A 24 5.01 13.42 16.14
C THR A 24 4.85 14.16 14.79
N GLN A 25 4.94 13.42 13.69
CA GLN A 25 4.86 13.93 12.33
C GLN A 25 3.43 14.35 11.95
N LYS A 26 3.31 15.23 10.95
CA LYS A 26 1.99 15.63 10.46
C LYS A 26 1.30 14.43 9.83
N ILE A 27 0.00 14.28 10.08
CA ILE A 27 -0.80 13.18 9.51
C ILE A 27 -0.73 13.17 7.97
N SER A 28 -0.61 14.35 7.34
CA SER A 28 -0.43 14.49 5.90
C SER A 28 0.85 13.82 5.36
N GLU A 29 1.90 13.71 6.17
CA GLU A 29 3.17 13.07 5.78
C GLU A 29 3.07 11.55 5.84
N LEU A 30 2.21 11.03 6.73
CA LEU A 30 1.95 9.60 6.87
C LEU A 30 0.88 9.10 5.89
N PHE A 31 -0.07 9.97 5.54
CA PHE A 31 -1.16 9.62 4.64
C PHE A 31 -0.62 9.24 3.25
N GLY A 32 -0.95 8.04 2.79
CA GLY A 32 -0.55 7.57 1.46
C GLY A 32 0.94 7.21 1.31
N VAL A 33 1.73 7.15 2.39
CA VAL A 33 3.16 6.82 2.33
C VAL A 33 3.43 5.45 1.67
N ASN A 34 2.54 4.49 1.85
CA ASN A 34 2.62 3.14 1.27
C ASN A 34 1.70 2.93 0.05
N VAL A 35 1.30 4.01 -0.64
CA VAL A 35 0.43 3.96 -1.82
C VAL A 35 1.14 4.51 -3.05
N PHE A 36 1.08 3.81 -4.17
CA PHE A 36 1.62 4.29 -5.44
C PHE A 36 0.69 5.31 -6.12
N GLY A 37 0.59 6.50 -5.52
CA GLY A 37 -0.25 7.61 -5.99
C GLY A 37 0.35 8.38 -7.16
N ARG A 38 -0.36 9.43 -7.63
CA ARG A 38 0.03 10.24 -8.81
C ARG A 38 1.43 10.82 -8.70
N ASP A 39 1.79 11.39 -7.55
CA ASP A 39 3.12 11.99 -7.32
C ASP A 39 4.24 10.96 -7.49
N LYS A 40 4.02 9.73 -6.99
CA LYS A 40 4.99 8.64 -7.12
C LYS A 40 5.01 8.11 -8.54
N MET A 41 3.84 7.91 -9.16
CA MET A 41 3.75 7.53 -10.57
C MET A 41 4.54 8.49 -11.46
N GLN A 42 4.47 9.80 -11.22
CA GLN A 42 5.22 10.79 -11.98
C GLN A 42 6.75 10.69 -11.78
N HIS A 43 7.20 10.25 -10.60
CA HIS A 43 8.63 10.08 -10.31
C HIS A 43 9.20 8.77 -10.88
N TYR A 44 8.46 7.67 -10.79
CA TYR A 44 8.96 6.32 -11.13
C TYR A 44 8.56 5.83 -12.54
N LEU A 45 7.59 6.47 -13.20
CA LEU A 45 7.15 6.09 -14.55
C LEU A 45 7.75 7.01 -15.62
N SER A 46 7.90 6.47 -16.84
CA SER A 46 8.13 7.29 -18.02
C SER A 46 6.92 8.18 -18.29
N SER A 47 7.10 9.31 -18.98
CA SER A 47 5.99 10.20 -19.35
C SER A 47 4.89 9.46 -20.12
N GLU A 48 5.26 8.57 -21.04
CA GLU A 48 4.30 7.75 -21.79
C GLU A 48 3.50 6.81 -20.88
N ALA A 49 4.18 6.13 -19.94
CA ALA A 49 3.53 5.22 -19.01
C ALA A 49 2.62 5.95 -18.02
N TYR A 50 3.07 7.10 -17.51
CA TYR A 50 2.27 7.96 -16.64
C TYR A 50 0.98 8.40 -17.35
N GLU A 51 1.11 9.00 -18.54
CA GLU A 51 -0.04 9.46 -19.32
C GLU A 51 -1.00 8.30 -19.65
N SER A 52 -0.48 7.12 -20.01
CA SER A 52 -1.32 5.96 -20.29
C SER A 52 -2.16 5.55 -19.07
N VAL A 53 -1.56 5.55 -17.87
CA VAL A 53 -2.24 5.19 -16.63
C VAL A 53 -3.25 6.25 -16.22
N ILE A 54 -2.91 7.53 -16.31
CA ILE A 54 -3.83 8.62 -15.99
C ILE A 54 -5.04 8.63 -16.92
N ASN A 55 -4.82 8.49 -18.23
CA ASN A 55 -5.92 8.38 -19.20
C ASN A 55 -6.80 7.15 -18.94
N ALA A 56 -6.21 6.03 -18.50
CA ALA A 56 -6.99 4.85 -18.13
C ALA A 56 -7.83 5.07 -16.86
N ILE A 57 -7.31 5.80 -15.87
CA ILE A 57 -8.00 6.12 -14.61
C ILE A 57 -9.12 7.15 -14.85
N ASP A 58 -8.82 8.26 -15.52
CA ASP A 58 -9.71 9.41 -15.62
C ASP A 58 -10.75 9.26 -16.74
N GLU A 59 -10.41 8.54 -17.82
CA GLU A 59 -11.30 8.39 -18.99
C GLU A 59 -11.77 6.96 -19.23
N GLY A 60 -11.33 5.99 -18.44
CA GLY A 60 -11.72 4.58 -18.59
C GLY A 60 -11.14 3.89 -19.84
N ARG A 61 -10.04 4.44 -20.41
CA ARG A 61 -9.34 3.80 -21.54
C ARG A 61 -8.62 2.52 -21.10
N ARG A 62 -8.36 1.62 -22.05
CA ARG A 62 -7.56 0.41 -21.79
C ARG A 62 -6.07 0.75 -21.75
N ILE A 63 -5.34 0.11 -20.84
CA ILE A 63 -3.87 0.16 -20.81
C ILE A 63 -3.33 -0.80 -21.86
N ASP A 64 -2.44 -0.29 -22.73
CA ASP A 64 -1.73 -1.13 -23.69
C ASP A 64 -0.77 -2.07 -22.96
N ARG A 65 -0.75 -3.35 -23.36
CA ARG A 65 0.14 -4.36 -22.80
C ARG A 65 1.63 -3.98 -22.90
N LYS A 66 2.01 -3.23 -23.94
CA LYS A 66 3.39 -2.73 -24.12
C LYS A 66 3.78 -1.76 -23.00
N VAL A 67 2.86 -0.87 -22.63
CA VAL A 67 3.05 0.13 -21.57
C VAL A 67 2.94 -0.51 -20.19
N ALA A 68 2.08 -1.53 -20.04
CA ALA A 68 1.91 -2.26 -18.78
C ALA A 68 3.21 -2.83 -18.22
N ALA A 69 4.12 -3.32 -19.08
CA ALA A 69 5.43 -3.82 -18.65
C ALA A 69 6.30 -2.71 -18.03
N GLN A 70 6.25 -1.50 -18.60
CA GLN A 70 6.96 -0.34 -18.06
C GLN A 70 6.36 0.10 -16.73
N VAL A 71 5.02 0.13 -16.63
CA VAL A 71 4.31 0.44 -15.38
C VAL A 71 4.69 -0.55 -14.28
N ALA A 72 4.69 -1.85 -14.58
CA ALA A 72 5.09 -2.88 -13.63
C ALA A 72 6.54 -2.71 -13.16
N SER A 73 7.46 -2.32 -14.06
CA SER A 73 8.85 -2.05 -13.69
C SER A 73 8.98 -0.86 -12.74
N GLY A 74 8.28 0.24 -13.01
CA GLY A 74 8.30 1.42 -12.13
C GLY A 74 7.62 1.17 -10.78
N MET A 75 6.49 0.45 -10.78
CA MET A 75 5.83 -0.01 -9.55
C MET A 75 6.76 -0.89 -8.71
N LYS A 76 7.49 -1.80 -9.34
CA LYS A 76 8.47 -2.67 -8.66
C LYS A 76 9.59 -1.84 -8.03
N ALA A 77 10.16 -0.89 -8.77
CA ALA A 77 11.22 -0.03 -8.26
C ALA A 77 10.79 0.70 -6.98
N TRP A 78 9.62 1.35 -7.02
CA TRP A 78 9.03 1.99 -5.84
C TRP A 78 8.78 1.01 -4.68
N ALA A 79 8.19 -0.15 -4.97
CA ALA A 79 7.85 -1.11 -3.93
C ALA A 79 9.10 -1.71 -3.26
N MET A 80 10.19 -1.90 -4.00
CA MET A 80 11.46 -2.38 -3.45
C MET A 80 12.08 -1.38 -2.47
N GLU A 81 11.92 -0.07 -2.69
CA GLU A 81 12.36 0.96 -1.73
C GLU A 81 11.59 0.90 -0.41
N LEU A 82 10.36 0.39 -0.44
CA LEU A 82 9.55 0.11 0.75
C LEU A 82 9.77 -1.30 1.32
N ASN A 83 10.81 -2.01 0.87
CA ASN A 83 11.14 -3.38 1.25
C ASN A 83 10.05 -4.42 0.92
N ALA A 84 9.21 -4.14 -0.09
CA ALA A 84 8.26 -5.13 -0.58
C ALA A 84 9.02 -6.29 -1.26
N THR A 85 8.66 -7.51 -0.89
CA THR A 85 9.29 -8.74 -1.40
C THR A 85 8.37 -9.57 -2.29
N HIS A 86 7.07 -9.34 -2.20
CA HIS A 86 6.03 -10.09 -2.91
C HIS A 86 5.02 -9.13 -3.52
N TYR A 87 4.43 -9.52 -4.64
CA TYR A 87 3.28 -8.85 -5.24
C TYR A 87 2.13 -9.87 -5.34
N THR A 88 0.90 -9.38 -5.32
CA THR A 88 -0.32 -10.18 -5.49
C THR A 88 -1.29 -9.46 -6.40
#